data_AF-A0A2R6LCL1-F1
#
_entry.id   AF-A0A2R6LCL1-F1
#
_cell.length_a   1.000
_cell.length_b   1.000
_cell.length_c   1.000
_cell.angle_alpha   90.00
_cell.angle_beta   90.00
_cell.angle_gamma   90.00
#
_symmetry.space_group_name_H-M   'P 1'
#
loop_
_entity.id
_entity.type
_entity.pdbx_description
1 polymer ?
#
loop_
_entity_poly.entity_id
_entity_poly.type
_entity_poly.pdbx_seq_one_letter_code
_entity_poly.pdbx_strand_id
1 'polypeptide(L)'
;MSSGSVNGGDGDQADPRRQKEHSTAEKAVMVVSIAFTISLLAFAGWQMATAPSTGAEPTVSVVETEPMENGSVAVTVRLRNSKDVGLVSATVSADCTSPPAEVAFSYVPAASDRT
;
A
#
# COMPACT_ATOMS: atom_id res chain seq x y z
N MET A 1 -49.48 -62.42 -16.17
CA MET A 1 -49.74 -61.99 -17.57
C MET A 1 -50.13 -60.51 -17.47
N SER A 2 -49.18 -59.57 -17.55
CA SER A 2 -48.57 -59.01 -18.76
C SER A 2 -49.60 -58.52 -19.79
N SER A 3 -49.77 -57.20 -19.85
CA SER A 3 -49.66 -56.42 -21.10
C SER A 3 -49.61 -54.94 -20.72
N GLY A 4 -48.46 -54.32 -20.97
CA GLY A 4 -48.34 -52.88 -20.98
C GLY A 4 -49.00 -52.30 -22.22
N SER A 5 -49.33 -51.01 -22.15
CA SER A 5 -49.42 -50.16 -23.33
C SER A 5 -48.79 -48.83 -22.98
N VAL A 6 -47.56 -48.67 -23.46
CA VAL A 6 -46.85 -47.39 -23.56
C VAL A 6 -47.47 -46.67 -24.76
N ASN A 7 -48.01 -45.49 -24.54
CA ASN A 7 -48.25 -44.53 -25.61
C ASN A 7 -47.46 -43.26 -25.28
N GLY A 8 -46.38 -43.09 -26.03
CA GLY A 8 -45.64 -41.84 -26.13
C GLY A 8 -46.38 -40.83 -27.01
N GLY A 9 -45.98 -39.58 -26.85
CA GLY A 9 -46.42 -38.41 -27.60
C GLY A 9 -46.08 -37.18 -26.76
N ASP A 10 -44.85 -36.68 -26.90
CA ASP A 10 -44.54 -35.46 -27.66
C ASP A 10 -45.01 -34.21 -26.88
N GLY A 11 -44.16 -33.27 -26.49
CA GLY A 11 -42.77 -33.04 -26.79
C GLY A 11 -42.32 -31.79 -26.04
N ASP A 12 -41.02 -31.53 -26.13
CA ASP A 12 -40.33 -30.25 -25.94
C ASP A 12 -40.53 -29.50 -24.61
N GLN A 13 -39.46 -29.35 -23.83
CA GLN A 13 -38.49 -28.27 -24.05
C GLN A 13 -39.21 -26.93 -24.26
N ALA A 14 -39.15 -25.97 -23.37
CA ALA A 14 -38.03 -25.60 -22.55
C ALA A 14 -38.53 -24.71 -21.42
N ASP A 15 -37.76 -24.67 -20.34
CA ASP A 15 -37.68 -23.50 -19.49
C ASP A 15 -36.45 -22.66 -19.92
N PRO A 16 -36.58 -21.65 -20.82
CA PRO A 16 -35.49 -20.74 -21.09
C PRO A 16 -35.92 -19.27 -21.00
N ARG A 17 -37.13 -18.96 -20.51
CA ARG A 17 -37.73 -17.61 -20.63
C ARG A 17 -38.04 -16.91 -19.30
N ARG A 18 -37.32 -17.23 -18.23
CA ARG A 18 -36.79 -16.17 -17.35
C ARG A 18 -35.44 -15.68 -17.90
N GLN A 19 -35.40 -15.31 -19.18
CA GLN A 19 -34.57 -14.19 -19.59
C GLN A 19 -35.12 -12.99 -18.83
N LYS A 20 -34.62 -12.77 -17.61
CA LYS A 20 -34.71 -11.48 -16.94
C LYS A 20 -34.06 -10.52 -17.93
N GLU A 21 -34.88 -9.82 -18.71
CA GLU A 21 -34.44 -8.62 -19.40
C GLU A 21 -33.99 -7.66 -18.30
N HIS A 22 -32.69 -7.68 -18.01
CA HIS A 22 -32.09 -6.75 -17.07
C HIS A 22 -32.37 -5.36 -17.62
N SER A 23 -33.13 -4.57 -16.86
CA SER A 23 -33.45 -3.20 -17.23
C SER A 23 -32.15 -2.46 -17.55
N THR A 24 -32.16 -1.56 -18.54
CA THR A 24 -30.98 -0.79 -18.97
C THR A 24 -30.27 -0.12 -17.77
N ALA A 25 -31.05 0.30 -16.76
CA ALA A 25 -30.53 0.84 -15.52
C ALA A 25 -29.73 -0.19 -14.70
N GLU A 26 -30.22 -1.42 -14.58
CA GLU A 26 -29.53 -2.51 -13.86
C GLU A 26 -28.19 -2.86 -14.53
N LYS A 27 -28.18 -2.93 -15.88
CA LYS A 27 -26.95 -3.13 -16.65
C LYS A 27 -25.97 -1.98 -16.48
N ALA A 28 -26.46 -0.74 -16.45
CA ALA A 28 -25.61 0.43 -16.22
C ALA A 28 -24.97 0.40 -14.83
N VAL A 29 -25.74 0.09 -13.79
CA VAL A 29 -25.22 -0.04 -12.41
C VAL A 29 -24.19 -1.17 -12.33
N MET A 30 -24.43 -2.30 -12.98
CA MET A 30 -23.48 -3.41 -13.04
C MET A 30 -22.16 -3.03 -13.72
N VAL A 31 -22.22 -2.29 -14.84
CA VAL A 31 -21.00 -1.84 -15.54
C VAL A 31 -20.23 -0.84 -14.66
N VAL A 32 -20.92 0.11 -14.04
CA VAL A 32 -20.30 1.10 -13.15
C VAL A 32 -19.65 0.42 -11.94
N SER A 33 -20.31 -0.58 -11.33
CA SER A 33 -19.74 -1.29 -10.19
C SER A 33 -18.47 -2.06 -10.57
N ILE A 34 -18.48 -2.76 -11.70
CA ILE A 34 -17.29 -3.47 -12.21
C ILE A 34 -16.15 -2.48 -12.48
N ALA A 35 -16.43 -1.39 -13.18
CA ALA A 35 -15.42 -0.37 -13.48
C ALA A 35 -14.84 0.25 -12.20
N PHE A 36 -15.68 0.51 -11.19
CA PHE A 36 -15.26 1.03 -9.90
C PHE A 36 -14.37 0.02 -9.15
N THR A 37 -14.75 -1.26 -9.11
CA THR A 37 -13.92 -2.31 -8.48
C THR A 37 -12.56 -2.45 -9.16
N ILE A 38 -12.52 -2.45 -10.50
CA ILE A 38 -11.25 -2.49 -11.25
C ILE A 38 -10.39 -1.26 -10.93
N SER A 39 -11.02 -0.08 -10.84
CA SER A 39 -10.32 1.17 -10.51
C SER A 39 -9.70 1.11 -9.12
N LEU A 40 -10.40 0.58 -8.12
CA LEU A 40 -9.88 0.40 -6.77
C LEU A 40 -8.70 -0.58 -6.73
N LEU A 41 -8.78 -1.70 -7.45
CA LEU A 41 -7.69 -2.68 -7.52
C LEU A 41 -6.46 -2.10 -8.23
N ALA A 42 -6.67 -1.38 -9.33
CA ALA A 42 -5.58 -0.70 -10.04
C ALA A 42 -4.91 0.37 -9.15
N PHE A 43 -5.70 1.15 -8.42
CA PHE A 43 -5.19 2.14 -7.47
C PHE A 43 -4.42 1.48 -6.31
N ALA A 44 -4.95 0.40 -5.74
CA ALA A 44 -4.25 -0.35 -4.70
C ALA A 44 -2.94 -0.94 -5.21
N GLY A 45 -2.94 -1.53 -6.41
CA GLY A 45 -1.73 -2.05 -7.05
C GLY A 45 -0.71 -0.95 -7.34
N TRP A 46 -1.16 0.21 -7.81
CA TRP A 46 -0.31 1.38 -8.00
C TRP A 46 0.33 1.82 -6.69
N GLN A 47 -0.47 1.96 -5.62
CA GLN A 47 0.03 2.33 -4.31
C GLN A 47 1.03 1.32 -3.74
N MET A 48 0.82 0.02 -3.97
CA MET A 48 1.80 -1.00 -3.58
C MET A 48 3.11 -0.90 -4.38
N ALA A 49 3.01 -0.59 -5.69
CA ALA A 49 4.19 -0.43 -6.55
C ALA A 49 4.97 0.85 -6.24
N THR A 50 4.29 1.92 -5.83
CA THR A 50 4.92 3.21 -5.48
C THR A 50 5.17 3.37 -3.97
N ALA A 51 4.71 2.43 -3.15
CA ALA A 51 4.97 2.46 -1.72
C ALA A 51 6.49 2.49 -1.51
N PRO A 52 7.00 3.38 -0.63
CA PRO A 52 8.41 3.40 -0.28
C PRO A 52 8.86 1.99 0.09
N SER A 53 9.84 1.47 -0.63
CA SER A 53 10.40 0.15 -0.37
C SER A 53 10.78 0.05 1.11
N THR A 54 10.30 -1.01 1.76
CA THR A 54 10.74 -1.42 3.10
C THR A 54 12.21 -1.87 3.11
N GLY A 55 12.85 -1.93 1.93
CA GLY A 55 14.27 -2.19 1.77
C GLY A 55 15.12 -1.13 2.45
N ALA A 56 15.73 -1.52 3.56
CA ALA A 56 16.67 -0.78 4.40
C ALA A 56 16.12 0.48 5.10
N GLU A 57 15.88 0.40 6.40
CA GLU A 57 15.65 1.60 7.24
C GLU A 57 16.83 2.57 7.12
N PRO A 58 16.56 3.90 7.17
CA PRO A 58 17.65 4.87 7.21
C PRO A 58 18.53 4.62 8.44
N THR A 59 19.83 4.75 8.26
CA THR A 59 20.81 4.47 9.33
C THR A 59 21.31 5.77 9.92
N VAL A 60 21.53 5.78 11.24
CA VAL A 60 22.12 6.90 11.97
C VAL A 60 23.41 6.44 12.61
N SER A 61 24.47 7.21 12.43
CA SER A 61 25.77 6.97 13.07
C SER A 61 26.31 8.24 13.68
N VAL A 62 26.93 8.15 14.86
CA VAL A 62 27.73 9.25 15.41
C VAL A 62 29.03 9.35 14.62
N VAL A 63 29.31 10.51 14.05
CA VAL A 63 30.51 10.75 13.24
C VAL A 63 31.55 11.60 13.96
N GLU A 64 31.12 12.42 14.92
CA GLU A 64 32.01 13.27 15.68
C GLU A 64 31.48 13.51 17.10
N THR A 65 32.39 13.60 18.05
CA THR A 65 32.09 13.95 19.45
C THR A 65 33.15 14.95 19.92
N GLU A 66 32.71 16.15 20.28
CA GLU A 66 33.59 17.24 20.71
C GLU A 66 33.27 17.65 22.15
N PRO A 67 34.23 17.58 23.09
CA PRO A 67 34.03 18.08 24.44
C PRO A 67 33.98 19.60 24.44
N MET A 68 33.01 20.18 25.14
CA MET A 68 32.85 21.63 25.28
C MET A 68 33.42 22.13 26.62
N GLU A 69 33.82 23.40 26.67
CA GLU A 69 34.43 24.01 27.87
C GLU A 69 33.52 23.97 29.11
N ASN A 70 32.21 23.89 28.93
CA ASN A 70 31.22 23.80 30.01
C ASN A 70 31.04 22.36 30.54
N GLY A 71 31.84 21.39 30.10
CA GLY A 71 31.74 19.98 30.48
C GLY A 71 30.66 19.20 29.71
N SER A 72 29.98 19.81 28.73
CA SER A 72 29.05 19.12 27.82
C SER A 72 29.81 18.45 26.67
N VAL A 73 29.14 17.55 25.94
CA VAL A 73 29.68 16.93 24.73
C VAL A 73 28.77 17.28 23.55
N ALA A 74 29.33 17.91 22.53
CA ALA A 74 28.67 18.09 21.24
C ALA A 74 28.80 16.77 20.45
N VAL A 75 27.69 16.29 19.89
CA VAL A 75 27.65 15.05 19.11
C VAL A 75 27.13 15.39 17.73
N THR A 76 27.91 15.09 16.69
CA THR A 76 27.47 15.18 15.30
C THR A 76 27.02 13.80 14.85
N VAL A 77 25.77 13.72 14.41
CA VAL A 77 25.17 12.52 13.85
C VAL A 77 25.14 12.61 12.34
N ARG A 78 25.26 11.47 11.66
CA ARG A 78 25.04 11.34 10.23
C ARG A 78 23.85 10.43 9.99
N LEU A 79 22.84 10.95 9.31
CA LEU A 79 21.70 10.21 8.78
C LEU A 79 22.02 9.79 7.34
N ARG A 80 21.97 8.49 7.06
CA ARG A 80 22.14 7.92 5.73
C ARG A 80 20.84 7.29 5.25
N ASN A 81 20.29 7.85 4.18
CA ASN A 81 19.16 7.26 3.46
C ASN A 81 19.69 6.41 2.29
N SER A 82 19.88 5.11 2.54
CA SER A 82 20.28 4.15 1.51
C SER A 82 19.11 3.68 0.63
N LYS A 83 17.91 4.25 0.81
CA LYS A 83 16.75 3.91 -0.02
C LYS A 83 16.84 4.60 -1.38
N ASP A 84 16.20 3.98 -2.37
CA ASP A 84 16.03 4.52 -3.72
C ASP A 84 14.94 5.62 -3.78
N VAL A 85 14.30 5.89 -2.64
CA VAL A 85 13.28 6.94 -2.46
C VAL A 85 13.69 7.91 -1.36
N GLY A 86 13.29 9.18 -1.52
CA GLY A 86 13.52 10.20 -0.50
C GLY A 86 12.62 10.04 0.72
N LEU A 87 13.10 10.50 1.89
CA LEU A 87 12.31 10.62 3.11
C LEU A 87 11.69 12.02 3.16
N VAL A 88 10.38 12.09 3.42
CA VAL A 88 9.68 13.36 3.65
C VAL A 88 10.22 14.02 4.93
N SER A 89 10.38 13.23 5.98
CA SER A 89 11.00 13.63 7.25
C SER A 89 11.71 12.45 7.92
N ALA A 90 12.68 12.76 8.78
CA ALA A 90 13.32 11.82 9.68
C ALA A 90 13.68 12.54 10.98
N THR A 91 13.44 11.90 12.12
CA THR A 91 13.81 12.45 13.44
C THR A 91 14.86 11.54 14.07
N VAL A 92 15.94 12.14 14.54
CA VAL A 92 16.99 11.47 15.31
C VAL A 92 16.80 11.87 16.77
N SER A 93 16.55 10.89 17.64
CA SER A 93 16.51 11.08 19.10
C SER A 93 17.80 10.56 19.71
N ALA A 94 18.39 11.35 20.61
CA ALA A 94 19.53 10.96 21.42
C ALA A 94 19.10 10.81 22.89
N ASP A 95 19.13 9.57 23.39
CA ASP A 95 18.71 9.21 24.75
C ASP A 95 19.79 9.48 25.82
N CYS A 96 20.76 10.34 25.52
CA CYS A 96 21.81 10.72 26.45
C CYS A 96 21.38 11.79 27.47
N THR A 97 20.21 12.40 27.28
CA THR A 97 19.64 13.42 28.18
C THR A 97 18.18 13.11 28.50
N SER A 98 17.66 13.72 29.57
CA SER A 98 16.22 13.71 29.90
C SER A 98 15.72 15.15 30.05
N PRO A 99 14.88 15.67 29.13
CA PRO A 99 14.30 14.97 27.96
C PRO A 99 15.36 14.61 26.89
N PRO A 100 15.07 13.63 26.00
CA PRO A 100 15.94 13.29 24.89
C PRO A 100 16.17 14.50 23.98
N ALA A 101 17.39 14.62 23.45
CA ALA A 101 17.69 15.63 22.45
C ALA A 101 17.25 15.14 21.07
N GLU A 102 16.44 15.93 20.37
CA GLU A 102 15.89 15.57 19.06
C GLU A 102 16.39 16.49 17.94
N VAL A 103 16.73 15.91 16.80
CA VAL A 103 17.09 16.63 15.56
C VAL A 103 16.19 16.12 14.44
N ALA A 104 15.45 17.04 13.81
CA ALA A 104 14.55 16.73 12.71
C ALA A 104 15.16 17.12 11.36
N PHE A 105 15.18 16.19 10.42
CA PHE A 105 15.55 16.38 9.03
C PHE A 105 14.29 16.40 8.17
N SER A 106 14.17 17.38 7.29
CA SER A 106 13.13 17.45 6.26
C SER A 106 13.75 17.20 4.89
N TYR A 107 13.00 16.54 4.00
CA TYR A 107 13.41 16.27 2.62
C TYR A 107 14.82 15.67 2.51
N VAL A 108 14.97 14.40 2.94
CA VAL A 108 16.21 13.64 2.78
C VAL A 108 16.15 12.91 1.44
N PRO A 109 16.93 13.31 0.41
CA PRO A 109 16.86 12.65 -0.90
C PRO A 109 17.19 11.16 -0.85
N ALA A 110 16.82 10.43 -1.90
CA ALA A 110 17.26 9.05 -2.11
C ALA A 110 18.80 8.97 -2.19
N ALA A 111 19.37 7.85 -1.73
CA ALA A 111 20.81 7.59 -1.77
C ALA A 111 21.67 8.77 -1.27
N SER A 112 21.27 9.41 -0.17
CA SER A 112 21.91 10.63 0.33
C SER A 112 22.29 10.54 1.81
N ASP A 113 23.19 11.44 2.21
CA ASP A 113 23.66 11.61 3.57
C ASP A 113 23.38 13.04 4.07
N ARG A 114 23.02 13.17 5.35
CA ARG A 114 22.81 14.43 6.06
C ARG A 114 23.50 14.37 7.43
N THR A 115 24.04 15.50 7.88
CA THR A 115 24.63 15.70 9.21
C THR A 115 23.94 16.85 9.90
#